data_AF-A0A6P9AXB6-F1
#
_entry.id   AF-A0A6P9AXB6-F1
#
_cell.length_a   1.000
_cell.length_b   1.000
_cell.length_c   1.000
_cell.angle_alpha   90.00
_cell.angle_beta   90.00
_cell.angle_gamma   90.00
#
_symmetry.space_group_name_H-M   'P 1'
#
loop_
_entity.id
_entity.type
_entity.pdbx_description
1 polymer ?
#
loop_
_entity_poly.entity_id
_entity_poly.type
_entity_poly.pdbx_seq_one_letter_code
_entity_poly.pdbx_strand_id
1 'polypeptide(L)'
;MELEADCGIDINVLENSQAVERDYKEGVLYDKGHLTPPSHQPDQASKDATFTLTNIVPQLRQLNTGEWRLYEESMKKSTKGCLDTYVIVGVVPGNKSINDRVNVPSHIWAAACCVLKNNERKSWAVLAQNDKNKVVHHSLVDLQAQLANLYGKEVDLFDNACNAPDVSQN
;
A
#
# COMPACT_ATOMS: atom_id res chain seq x y z
N MET A 1 12.41 -15.62 6.90
CA MET A 1 13.04 -14.56 6.09
C MET A 1 14.56 -14.72 6.12
N GLU A 2 15.19 -14.92 4.96
CA GLU A 2 16.65 -14.85 4.83
C GLU A 2 17.12 -13.40 5.03
N LEU A 3 18.26 -13.21 5.71
CA LEU A 3 18.84 -11.89 5.87
C LEU A 3 19.60 -11.50 4.59
N GLU A 4 19.76 -10.21 4.33
CA GLU A 4 20.58 -9.72 3.21
C GLU A 4 22.01 -10.27 3.24
N ALA A 5 22.55 -10.50 4.44
CA ALA A 5 23.87 -11.10 4.62
C ALA A 5 23.95 -12.56 4.14
N ASP A 6 22.81 -13.26 4.06
CA ASP A 6 22.73 -14.68 3.72
C ASP A 6 22.62 -14.90 2.20
N CYS A 7 22.30 -13.86 1.41
CA CYS A 7 22.09 -13.98 -0.03
C CYS A 7 23.40 -14.08 -0.85
N GLY A 8 24.56 -13.85 -0.23
CA GLY A 8 25.88 -13.96 -0.87
C GLY A 8 26.20 -12.86 -1.91
N ILE A 9 25.40 -11.81 -2.00
CA ILE A 9 25.63 -10.64 -2.87
C ILE A 9 26.26 -9.51 -2.04
N ASP A 10 27.24 -8.80 -2.61
CA ASP A 10 27.80 -7.60 -1.98
C ASP A 10 26.70 -6.55 -1.77
N ILE A 11 26.53 -6.14 -0.51
CA ILE A 11 25.52 -5.16 -0.10
C ILE A 11 25.65 -3.84 -0.87
N ASN A 12 26.88 -3.40 -1.19
CA ASN A 12 27.11 -2.16 -1.93
C ASN A 12 26.61 -2.27 -3.38
N VAL A 13 26.53 -3.49 -3.93
CA VAL A 13 25.95 -3.73 -5.26
C VAL A 13 24.43 -3.66 -5.17
N LEU A 14 23.82 -4.30 -4.16
CA LEU A 14 22.36 -4.25 -3.94
C LEU A 14 21.88 -2.80 -3.80
N GLU A 15 22.65 -2.02 -3.05
CA GLU A 15 22.39 -0.61 -2.79
C GLU A 15 22.29 0.29 -4.01
N ASN A 16 22.82 -0.11 -5.17
CA ASN A 16 22.71 0.71 -6.38
C ASN A 16 21.31 0.66 -7.00
N SER A 17 20.50 -0.34 -6.65
CA SER A 17 19.21 -0.61 -7.31
C SER A 17 18.05 -0.86 -6.36
N GLN A 18 18.30 -1.10 -5.06
CA GLN A 18 17.24 -1.35 -4.09
C GLN A 18 17.59 -0.78 -2.70
N ALA A 19 16.55 -0.70 -1.85
CA ALA A 19 16.72 -0.42 -0.44
C ALA A 19 17.39 -1.60 0.27
N VAL A 20 18.12 -1.31 1.34
CA VAL A 20 18.73 -2.31 2.21
C VAL A 20 18.38 -2.07 3.69
N GLU A 21 18.57 -3.06 4.55
CA GLU A 21 18.19 -2.97 5.97
C GLU A 21 18.84 -1.78 6.69
N ARG A 22 20.07 -1.41 6.32
CA ARG A 22 20.74 -0.25 6.92
C ARG A 22 20.12 1.09 6.53
N ASP A 23 19.37 1.18 5.42
CA ASP A 23 18.62 2.38 5.06
C ASP A 23 17.54 2.72 6.11
N TYR A 24 17.04 1.71 6.83
CA TYR A 24 15.97 1.85 7.83
C TYR A 24 16.47 1.88 9.28
N LYS A 25 17.78 1.70 9.54
CA LYS A 25 18.32 1.60 10.92
C LYS A 25 18.25 2.89 11.73
N GLU A 26 18.27 4.06 11.08
CA GLU A 26 18.27 5.37 11.76
C GLU A 26 16.88 6.00 11.87
N GLY A 27 15.84 5.33 11.34
CA GLY A 27 14.47 5.83 11.26
C GLY A 27 13.72 5.78 12.58
N VAL A 28 14.00 6.69 13.52
CA VAL A 28 13.17 6.84 14.74
C VAL A 28 11.75 7.32 14.38
N LEU A 29 11.60 8.07 13.28
CA LEU A 29 10.34 8.65 12.83
C LEU A 29 9.55 7.74 11.86
N TYR A 30 10.25 6.97 11.02
CA TYR A 30 9.66 6.16 9.96
C TYR A 30 9.88 4.67 10.24
N ASP A 31 8.81 3.90 10.20
CA ASP A 31 8.87 2.44 10.28
C ASP A 31 9.03 1.83 8.88
N LYS A 32 9.38 0.53 8.87
CA LYS A 32 9.21 -0.35 7.72
C LYS A 32 7.71 -0.61 7.49
N GLY A 33 7.06 0.31 6.79
CA GLY A 33 5.64 0.24 6.46
C GLY A 33 5.37 -0.74 5.34
N HIS A 34 4.55 -1.76 5.60
CA HIS A 34 4.22 -2.78 4.62
C HIS A 34 3.14 -2.26 3.66
N LEU A 35 3.30 -2.46 2.36
CA LEU A 35 2.22 -2.19 1.40
C LEU A 35 1.21 -3.35 1.38
N THR A 36 1.71 -4.57 1.40
CA THR A 36 0.92 -5.78 1.61
C THR A 36 1.13 -6.28 3.03
N PRO A 37 0.12 -6.26 3.91
CA PRO A 37 0.31 -6.64 5.31
C PRO A 37 0.33 -8.16 5.50
N PRO A 38 1.14 -8.69 6.44
CA PRO A 38 1.18 -10.13 6.74
C PRO A 38 -0.15 -10.65 7.30
N SER A 39 -0.99 -9.79 7.87
CA SER A 39 -2.28 -10.17 8.47
C SER A 39 -3.34 -10.61 7.44
N HIS A 40 -3.08 -10.37 6.15
CA HIS A 40 -3.91 -10.77 5.01
C HIS A 40 -3.40 -12.04 4.30
N GLN A 41 -2.24 -12.57 4.70
CA GLN A 41 -1.62 -13.72 4.04
C GLN A 41 -2.06 -15.05 4.67
N PRO A 42 -2.24 -16.12 3.85
CA PRO A 42 -2.86 -17.37 4.29
C PRO A 42 -1.95 -18.25 5.15
N ASP A 43 -0.63 -18.21 4.93
CA ASP A 43 0.34 -19.10 5.56
C ASP A 43 1.65 -18.35 5.94
N GLN A 44 2.55 -19.02 6.65
CA GLN A 44 3.78 -18.41 7.15
C GLN A 44 4.76 -18.02 6.03
N ALA A 45 4.87 -18.81 4.96
CA ALA A 45 5.76 -18.48 3.86
C ALA A 45 5.27 -17.22 3.12
N SER A 46 3.95 -17.13 2.91
CA SER A 46 3.32 -15.94 2.34
C SER A 46 3.48 -14.70 3.24
N LYS A 47 3.40 -14.87 4.57
CA LYS A 47 3.70 -13.79 5.54
C LYS A 47 5.13 -13.34 5.46
N ASP A 48 6.08 -14.27 5.50
CA ASP A 48 7.51 -13.99 5.42
C ASP A 48 7.84 -13.18 4.16
N ALA A 49 7.23 -13.50 3.01
CA ALA A 49 7.43 -12.74 1.77
C ALA A 49 7.05 -11.26 1.88
N THR A 50 6.09 -10.88 2.73
CA THR A 50 5.69 -9.48 2.91
C THR A 50 6.73 -8.62 3.61
N PHE A 51 7.68 -9.22 4.34
CA PHE A 51 8.73 -8.47 5.04
C PHE A 51 9.89 -8.06 4.11
N THR A 52 9.85 -8.46 2.82
CA THR A 52 10.87 -8.11 1.84
C THR A 52 10.84 -6.61 1.57
N LEU A 53 12.01 -5.97 1.41
CA LEU A 53 12.09 -4.52 1.23
C LEU A 53 11.43 -4.01 -0.06
N THR A 54 11.14 -4.88 -1.03
CA THR A 54 10.34 -4.56 -2.21
C THR A 54 8.86 -4.29 -1.88
N ASN A 55 8.39 -4.72 -0.72
CA ASN A 55 7.05 -4.44 -0.18
C ASN A 55 7.06 -3.39 0.96
N ILE A 56 8.21 -2.79 1.25
CA ILE A 56 8.39 -1.84 2.37
C ILE A 56 8.59 -0.42 1.84
N VAL A 57 7.96 0.53 2.51
CA VAL A 57 8.21 1.97 2.33
C VAL A 57 8.48 2.63 3.68
N PRO A 58 9.22 3.77 3.73
CA PRO A 58 9.31 4.58 4.93
C PRO A 58 7.92 5.15 5.27
N GLN A 59 7.27 4.62 6.30
CA GLN A 59 5.93 5.07 6.71
C GLN A 59 6.00 5.74 8.07
N LEU A 60 5.36 6.90 8.22
CA LEU A 60 5.33 7.61 9.51
C LEU A 60 4.85 6.66 10.61
N ARG A 61 5.63 6.47 11.68
CA ARG A 61 5.32 5.51 12.75
C ARG A 61 3.92 5.66 13.32
N GLN A 62 3.47 6.91 13.52
CA GLN A 62 2.12 7.18 14.03
C GLN A 62 1.02 6.72 13.07
N LEU A 63 1.21 6.90 11.76
CA LEU A 63 0.27 6.44 10.75
C LEU A 63 0.30 4.90 10.65
N ASN A 64 1.50 4.32 10.56
CA ASN A 64 1.72 2.88 10.46
C ASN A 64 1.07 2.12 11.62
N THR A 65 1.33 2.54 12.85
CA THR A 65 0.81 1.87 14.06
C THR A 65 -0.62 2.31 14.44
N GLY A 66 -1.09 3.41 13.84
CA GLY A 66 -2.38 4.04 14.09
C GLY A 66 -3.41 3.77 13.00
N GLU A 67 -3.85 4.83 12.32
CA GLU A 67 -5.01 4.78 11.42
C GLU A 67 -4.82 3.85 10.22
N TRP A 68 -3.59 3.68 9.72
CA TRP A 68 -3.32 2.75 8.62
C TRP A 68 -3.50 1.29 9.06
N ARG A 69 -2.95 0.89 10.21
CA ARG A 69 -3.20 -0.43 10.80
C ARG A 69 -4.68 -0.68 11.04
N LEU A 70 -5.42 0.30 11.56
CA LEU A 70 -6.86 0.17 11.77
C LEU A 70 -7.62 -0.03 10.45
N TYR A 71 -7.21 0.66 9.38
CA TYR A 71 -7.74 0.43 8.04
C TYR A 71 -7.47 -1.00 7.57
N GLU A 72 -6.22 -1.48 7.66
CA GLU A 72 -5.83 -2.84 7.26
C GLU A 72 -6.62 -3.92 8.03
N GLU A 73 -6.85 -3.73 9.32
CA GLU A 73 -7.67 -4.61 10.16
C GLU A 73 -9.14 -4.60 9.73
N SER A 74 -9.66 -3.42 9.36
CA SER A 74 -11.05 -3.26 8.93
C SER A 74 -11.38 -4.00 7.63
N MET A 75 -10.38 -4.23 6.76
CA MET A 75 -10.59 -4.86 5.45
C MET A 75 -11.20 -6.25 5.55
N LYS A 76 -10.90 -7.02 6.61
CA LYS A 76 -11.52 -8.33 6.85
C LYS A 76 -13.05 -8.24 6.98
N LYS A 77 -13.55 -7.14 7.53
CA LYS A 77 -14.99 -6.86 7.62
C LYS A 77 -15.54 -6.37 6.28
N SER A 78 -14.82 -5.47 5.61
CA SER A 78 -15.23 -4.89 4.31
C SER A 78 -15.35 -5.94 3.19
N THR A 79 -14.54 -6.99 3.25
CA THR A 79 -14.56 -8.11 2.29
C THR A 79 -15.66 -9.14 2.56
N LYS A 80 -16.43 -9.01 3.65
CA LYS A 80 -17.47 -9.97 3.99
C LYS A 80 -18.57 -9.97 2.93
N GLY A 81 -18.82 -11.14 2.34
CA GLY A 81 -19.85 -11.34 1.30
C GLY A 81 -19.32 -11.21 -0.13
N CYS A 82 -18.05 -10.83 -0.30
CA CYS A 82 -17.33 -10.97 -1.55
C CYS A 82 -17.03 -12.45 -1.80
N LEU A 83 -17.14 -12.90 -3.05
CA LEU A 83 -16.54 -14.15 -3.51
C LEU A 83 -15.01 -14.00 -3.53
N ASP A 84 -14.55 -12.99 -4.25
CA ASP A 84 -13.15 -12.61 -4.36
C ASP A 84 -12.98 -11.13 -4.05
N THR A 85 -11.86 -10.76 -3.45
CA THR A 85 -11.47 -9.35 -3.30
C THR A 85 -10.06 -9.15 -3.84
N TYR A 86 -9.92 -8.22 -4.76
CA TYR A 86 -8.64 -7.77 -5.30
C TYR A 86 -8.28 -6.44 -4.64
N VAL A 87 -7.04 -6.29 -4.20
CA VAL A 87 -6.56 -5.08 -3.53
C VAL A 87 -5.29 -4.61 -4.23
N ILE A 88 -5.24 -3.32 -4.55
CA ILE A 88 -4.05 -2.64 -5.02
C ILE A 88 -3.66 -1.65 -3.94
N VAL A 89 -2.41 -1.72 -3.47
CA VAL A 89 -1.83 -0.76 -2.54
C VAL A 89 -0.65 -0.10 -3.22
N GLY A 90 -0.50 1.20 -3.03
CA GLY A 90 0.58 1.95 -3.63
C GLY A 90 0.91 3.21 -2.86
N VAL A 91 1.90 3.93 -3.37
CA VAL A 91 2.38 5.16 -2.77
C VAL A 91 2.62 6.24 -3.81
N VAL A 92 2.47 7.49 -3.40
CA VAL A 92 2.90 8.64 -4.20
C VAL A 92 4.28 9.07 -3.69
N PRO A 93 5.31 9.14 -4.56
CA PRO A 93 6.63 9.61 -4.16
C PRO A 93 6.57 10.96 -3.44
N GLY A 94 7.43 11.14 -2.44
CA GLY A 94 7.60 12.42 -1.75
C GLY A 94 8.90 13.11 -2.16
N ASN A 95 9.22 14.20 -1.45
CA ASN A 95 10.42 15.00 -1.65
C ASN A 95 11.50 14.78 -0.58
N LYS A 96 11.31 13.79 0.30
CA LYS A 96 12.24 13.41 1.36
C LYS A 96 12.79 12.01 1.10
N SER A 97 13.90 11.70 1.73
CA SER A 97 14.52 10.38 1.73
C SER A 97 15.01 10.04 3.13
N ILE A 98 15.00 8.76 3.48
CA ILE A 98 15.81 8.25 4.58
C ILE A 98 17.18 7.87 4.03
N ASN A 99 18.23 8.21 4.80
CA ASN A 99 19.64 7.97 4.46
C ASN A 99 20.02 8.40 3.03
N ASP A 100 19.38 9.44 2.50
CA ASP A 100 19.57 9.97 1.15
C ASP A 100 19.42 8.94 0.01
N ARG A 101 18.75 7.82 0.27
CA ARG A 101 18.68 6.66 -0.64
C ARG A 101 17.25 6.21 -0.92
N VAL A 102 16.42 6.09 0.12
CA VAL A 102 15.07 5.55 -0.02
C VAL A 102 14.04 6.67 0.09
N ASN A 103 13.23 6.86 -0.94
CA ASN A 103 12.19 7.88 -0.96
C ASN A 103 11.19 7.66 0.18
N VAL A 104 10.90 8.73 0.92
CA VAL A 104 9.76 8.78 1.83
C VAL A 104 8.55 9.21 1.00
N PRO A 105 7.54 8.35 0.82
CA PRO A 105 6.36 8.72 0.05
C PRO A 105 5.60 9.87 0.72
N SER A 106 4.95 10.71 -0.09
CA SER A 106 4.06 11.76 0.39
C SER A 106 2.70 11.21 0.80
N HIS A 107 2.23 10.18 0.10
CA HIS A 107 0.94 9.54 0.35
C HIS A 107 1.02 8.02 0.23
N ILE A 108 0.13 7.35 0.95
CA ILE A 108 -0.12 5.91 0.86
C ILE A 108 -1.60 5.74 0.51
N TRP A 109 -1.91 4.84 -0.41
CA TRP A 109 -3.27 4.60 -0.86
C TRP A 109 -3.53 3.11 -1.04
N ALA A 110 -4.80 2.74 -0.91
CA ALA A 110 -5.28 1.42 -1.24
C ALA A 110 -6.62 1.52 -1.98
N ALA A 111 -6.81 0.65 -2.96
CA ALA A 111 -8.05 0.47 -3.68
C ALA A 111 -8.41 -1.01 -3.64
N ALA A 112 -9.70 -1.32 -3.46
CA ALA A 112 -10.17 -2.68 -3.41
C ALA A 112 -11.39 -2.86 -4.31
N CYS A 113 -11.47 -4.05 -4.91
CA CYS A 113 -12.57 -4.50 -5.75
C CYS A 113 -13.08 -5.85 -5.26
N CYS A 114 -14.34 -5.86 -4.85
CA CYS A 114 -15.08 -7.00 -4.36
C CYS A 114 -16.00 -7.54 -5.45
N VAL A 115 -15.83 -8.82 -5.80
CA VAL A 115 -16.69 -9.54 -6.74
C VAL A 115 -17.78 -10.28 -5.97
N LEU A 116 -19.04 -10.09 -6.34
CA LEU A 116 -20.21 -10.72 -5.70
C LEU A 116 -20.71 -11.92 -6.54
N LYS A 117 -21.64 -12.70 -5.98
CA LYS A 117 -22.16 -13.95 -6.58
C LYS A 117 -22.75 -13.82 -8.00
N ASN A 118 -23.18 -12.64 -8.40
CA ASN A 118 -23.79 -12.38 -9.71
C ASN A 118 -22.85 -11.64 -10.67
N ASN A 119 -21.53 -11.68 -10.45
CA ASN A 119 -20.53 -10.84 -11.13
C ASN A 119 -20.71 -9.33 -10.95
N GLU A 120 -21.63 -8.90 -10.07
CA GLU A 120 -21.68 -7.54 -9.58
C GLU A 120 -20.39 -7.20 -8.82
N ARG A 121 -19.95 -5.94 -8.93
CA ARG A 121 -18.71 -5.47 -8.31
C ARG A 121 -18.99 -4.29 -7.40
N LYS A 122 -18.28 -4.25 -6.28
CA LYS A 122 -18.23 -3.11 -5.36
C LYS A 122 -16.78 -2.71 -5.17
N SER A 123 -16.53 -1.42 -5.08
CA SER A 123 -15.17 -0.90 -4.86
C SER A 123 -15.16 0.08 -3.71
N TRP A 124 -14.02 0.17 -3.03
CA TRP A 124 -13.72 1.25 -2.10
C TRP A 124 -12.24 1.61 -2.20
N ALA A 125 -11.93 2.82 -1.77
CA ALA A 125 -10.57 3.34 -1.81
C ALA A 125 -10.27 4.15 -0.56
N VAL A 126 -8.99 4.26 -0.23
CA VAL A 126 -8.47 5.16 0.80
C VAL A 126 -7.20 5.85 0.35
N LEU A 127 -6.97 7.05 0.88
CA LEU A 127 -5.76 7.85 0.71
C LEU A 127 -5.35 8.42 2.08
N ALA A 128 -4.06 8.35 2.40
CA ALA A 128 -3.47 8.91 3.60
C ALA A 128 -2.22 9.73 3.25
N GLN A 129 -2.05 10.90 3.88
CA GLN A 129 -0.80 11.64 3.81
C GLN A 129 0.20 11.03 4.80
N ASN A 130 1.42 10.73 4.34
CA ASN A 130 2.45 10.04 5.12
C ASN A 130 3.19 10.98 6.11
N ASP A 131 2.51 12.03 6.55
CA ASP A 131 2.92 12.94 7.62
C ASP A 131 1.79 13.18 8.64
N LYS A 132 0.64 12.52 8.45
CA LYS A 132 -0.56 12.63 9.29
C LYS A 132 -1.07 11.25 9.66
N ASN A 133 -1.44 11.07 10.92
CA ASN A 133 -2.16 9.87 11.35
C ASN A 133 -3.65 9.98 11.00
N LYS A 134 -3.97 9.93 9.70
CA LYS A 134 -5.36 10.01 9.20
C LYS A 134 -5.50 9.27 7.87
N VAL A 135 -6.52 8.42 7.79
CA VAL A 135 -6.97 7.76 6.55
C VAL A 135 -8.26 8.43 6.06
N VAL A 136 -8.34 8.75 4.78
CA VAL A 136 -9.54 9.32 4.14
C VAL A 136 -10.13 8.30 3.18
N HIS A 137 -11.43 8.03 3.33
CA HIS A 137 -12.17 7.14 2.44
C HIS A 137 -12.65 7.86 1.18
N HIS A 138 -12.57 7.16 0.05
CA HIS A 138 -12.94 7.65 -1.27
C HIS A 138 -13.71 6.59 -2.06
N SER A 139 -14.46 7.03 -3.08
CA SER A 139 -14.84 6.13 -4.18
C SER A 139 -13.59 5.79 -5.01
N LEU A 140 -13.66 4.72 -5.82
CA LEU A 140 -12.56 4.35 -6.72
C LEU A 140 -12.25 5.48 -7.71
N VAL A 141 -13.31 6.11 -8.26
CA VAL A 141 -13.21 7.22 -9.21
C VAL A 141 -12.53 8.44 -8.58
N ASP A 142 -12.91 8.80 -7.34
CA ASP A 142 -12.30 9.93 -6.64
C ASP A 142 -10.83 9.68 -6.31
N LEU A 143 -10.47 8.43 -5.97
CA LEU A 143 -9.06 8.08 -5.76
C LEU A 143 -8.29 8.20 -7.06
N GLN A 144 -8.79 7.64 -8.17
CA GLN A 144 -8.13 7.74 -9.48
C GLN A 144 -7.91 9.19 -9.90
N ALA A 145 -8.90 10.07 -9.72
CA ALA A 145 -8.77 11.49 -10.01
C ALA A 145 -7.69 12.16 -9.15
N GLN A 146 -7.63 11.84 -7.85
CA GLN A 146 -6.58 12.36 -6.97
C GLN A 146 -5.19 11.84 -7.34
N LEU A 147 -5.06 10.54 -7.61
CA LEU A 147 -3.80 9.94 -8.04
C LEU A 147 -3.35 10.51 -9.38
N ALA A 148 -4.27 10.77 -10.30
CA ALA A 148 -3.92 11.36 -11.59
C ALA A 148 -3.29 12.76 -11.43
N ASN A 149 -3.86 13.58 -10.54
CA ASN A 149 -3.28 14.87 -10.18
C ASN A 149 -1.91 14.73 -9.48
N LEU A 150 -1.78 13.76 -8.58
CA LEU A 150 -0.56 13.54 -7.80
C LEU A 150 0.60 12.97 -8.63
N TYR A 151 0.31 12.12 -9.61
CA TYR A 151 1.32 11.54 -10.52
C TYR A 151 1.52 12.35 -11.80
N GLY A 152 0.62 13.29 -12.13
CA GLY A 152 0.66 14.04 -13.38
C GLY A 152 0.39 13.20 -14.62
N LYS A 153 -0.33 12.08 -14.47
CA LYS A 153 -0.70 11.17 -15.56
C LYS A 153 -2.01 10.46 -15.26
N GLU A 154 -2.70 9.97 -16.28
CA GLU A 154 -3.92 9.18 -16.09
C GLU A 154 -3.66 7.92 -15.26
N VAL A 155 -4.64 7.57 -14.42
CA VAL A 155 -4.61 6.38 -13.57
C VAL A 155 -5.91 5.64 -13.72
N ASP A 156 -5.80 4.40 -14.18
CA ASP A 156 -6.90 3.45 -14.27
C ASP A 156 -6.55 2.24 -13.39
N LEU A 157 -7.27 2.10 -12.28
CA LEU A 157 -7.11 0.97 -11.37
C LEU A 157 -8.13 -0.10 -11.73
N PHE A 158 -7.66 -1.34 -11.81
CA PHE A 158 -8.45 -2.50 -12.21
C PHE A 158 -8.95 -2.46 -13.66
N ASP A 159 -8.33 -1.69 -14.56
CA ASP A 159 -8.65 -1.67 -16.00
C ASP A 159 -10.16 -1.42 -16.25
N ASN A 160 -10.71 -0.42 -15.56
CA ASN A 160 -12.13 -0.07 -15.48
C ASN A 160 -13.09 -1.17 -14.99
N ALA A 161 -12.61 -2.37 -14.69
CA ALA A 161 -13.45 -3.51 -14.33
C ALA A 161 -14.27 -3.24 -13.06
N CYS A 162 -13.78 -2.38 -12.17
CA CYS A 162 -14.33 -2.17 -10.83
C CYS A 162 -14.96 -0.80 -10.62
N ASN A 163 -15.09 0.00 -11.67
CA ASN A 163 -15.91 1.21 -11.63
C ASN A 163 -17.37 0.78 -11.54
N ALA A 164 -17.97 0.90 -10.35
CA ALA A 164 -19.41 0.65 -10.22
C ALA A 164 -20.16 1.57 -11.20
N PRO A 165 -21.19 1.07 -11.91
CA PRO A 165 -22.08 1.96 -12.64
C PRO A 165 -22.69 2.96 -11.66
N ASP A 166 -22.68 4.22 -12.04
CA ASP A 166 -23.20 5.33 -11.26
C ASP A 166 -24.66 5.06 -10.87
N VAL A 167 -24.93 4.82 -9.58
CA VAL A 167 -26.29 4.57 -9.07
C VAL A 167 -27.02 5.90 -8.80
N SER A 168 -26.53 7.03 -9.34
CA SER A 168 -27.13 8.35 -9.13
C SER A 168 -28.04 8.86 -10.25
N GLN A 169 -28.69 7.97 -11.01
CA GLN A 169 -29.87 8.33 -11.83
C GLN A 169 -30.96 7.24 -11.77
N ASN A 170 -31.84 7.34 -10.78
CA ASN A 170 -33.23 6.88 -10.81
C ASN A 170 -34.05 7.64 -9.76
#